data_AF-A0A1L4C0Q0-F1
#
_entry.id   AF-A0A1L4C0Q0-F1
#
_cell.length_a   1.000
_cell.length_b   1.000
_cell.length_c   1.000
_cell.angle_alpha   90.00
_cell.angle_beta   90.00
_cell.angle_gamma   90.00
#
_symmetry.space_group_name_H-M   'P 1'
#
loop_
_entity.id
_entity.type
_entity.pdbx_description
1 polymer ?
#
loop_
_entity_poly.entity_id
_entity_poly.type
_entity_poly.pdbx_seq_one_letter_code
_entity_poly.pdbx_strand_id
1 'polypeptide(L)'
;MYNENEKISVKKYLAHFKDNFIKSYKENWIILVLALLFGMDFFVFESSSFFPEWLSIISISLAILFILLTLLTLYFFSVSQCLQEKILNKWLISFYLLLKYPLISLATLVLISLIIIIFMFFPALIFFFSISLPALISTIAVNKGLEKKSML
;
A
#
# COMPACT_ATOMS: atom_id res chain seq x y z
N MET A 1 17.37 -2.11 12.11
CA MET A 1 17.59 -0.71 12.52
C MET A 1 18.03 0.01 11.25
N TYR A 2 17.25 0.97 10.74
CA TYR A 2 17.69 1.79 9.61
C TYR A 2 18.27 3.09 10.15
N ASN A 3 19.54 3.33 9.84
CA ASN A 3 20.20 4.60 10.07
C ASN A 3 19.73 5.57 8.98
N GLU A 4 19.44 6.84 9.30
CA GLU A 4 18.90 7.85 8.37
C GLU A 4 19.76 8.08 7.11
N ASN A 5 20.99 7.55 7.08
CA ASN A 5 21.95 7.66 5.98
C ASN A 5 22.24 6.34 5.21
N GLU A 6 21.57 5.22 5.50
CA GLU A 6 21.79 3.97 4.75
C GLU A 6 20.77 3.80 3.61
N LYS A 7 21.26 3.77 2.36
CA LYS A 7 20.48 3.28 1.21
C LYS A 7 19.94 1.88 1.53
N ILE A 8 18.62 1.75 1.51
CA ILE A 8 17.92 0.50 1.79
C ILE A 8 18.24 -0.51 0.66
N SER A 9 19.16 -1.44 0.94
CA SER A 9 19.41 -2.59 0.06
C SER A 9 18.23 -3.58 0.14
N VAL A 10 17.85 -4.15 -1.01
CA VAL A 10 16.74 -5.13 -1.15
C VAL A 10 16.86 -6.29 -0.15
N LYS A 11 18.08 -6.78 0.10
CA LYS A 11 18.33 -7.85 1.08
C LYS A 11 18.00 -7.43 2.52
N LYS A 12 18.38 -6.22 2.92
CA LYS A 12 18.07 -5.69 4.26
C LYS A 12 16.56 -5.45 4.41
N TYR A 13 15.91 -4.96 3.35
CA TYR A 13 14.46 -4.77 3.33
C TYR A 13 13.71 -6.10 3.52
N LEU A 14 14.09 -7.15 2.78
CA LEU A 14 13.46 -8.47 2.91
C LEU A 14 13.66 -9.11 4.29
N ALA A 15 14.86 -8.98 4.87
CA ALA A 15 15.11 -9.46 6.23
C ALA A 15 14.24 -8.72 7.25
N HIS A 16 14.18 -7.39 7.16
CA HIS A 16 13.36 -6.59 8.06
C HIS A 16 11.86 -6.74 7.84
N PHE A 17 11.45 -6.99 6.60
CA PHE A 17 10.08 -7.27 6.22
C PHE A 17 9.58 -8.46 7.01
N LYS A 18 10.29 -9.59 6.99
CA LYS A 18 9.87 -10.82 7.66
C LYS A 18 9.63 -10.60 9.17
N ASP A 19 10.54 -9.89 9.83
CA ASP A 19 10.50 -9.73 11.29
C ASP A 19 9.46 -8.69 11.76
N ASN A 20 9.21 -7.65 10.97
CA ASN A 20 8.28 -6.57 11.31
C ASN A 20 6.95 -6.62 10.57
N PHE A 21 6.73 -7.63 9.72
CA PHE A 21 5.54 -7.76 8.91
C PHE A 21 4.28 -7.77 9.78
N ILE A 22 4.24 -8.70 10.75
CA ILE A 22 3.08 -8.89 11.65
C ILE A 22 2.81 -7.63 12.47
N LYS A 23 3.87 -6.97 12.97
CA LYS A 23 3.74 -5.76 13.76
C LYS A 23 3.17 -4.60 12.95
N SER A 24 3.70 -4.38 11.74
CA SER A 24 3.22 -3.30 10.85
C SER A 24 1.78 -3.54 10.38
N TYR A 25 1.43 -4.80 10.13
CA TYR A 25 0.07 -5.20 9.77
C TYR A 25 -0.91 -4.99 10.94
N LYS A 26 -0.49 -5.33 12.16
CA LYS A 26 -1.27 -5.10 13.38
C LYS A 26 -1.42 -3.62 13.70
N GLU A 27 -0.46 -2.77 13.34
CA GLU A 27 -0.58 -1.30 13.50
C GLU A 27 -1.51 -0.67 12.45
N ASN A 28 -1.62 -1.27 11.26
CA ASN A 28 -2.41 -0.72 10.14
C ASN A 28 -3.76 -1.41 9.90
N TRP A 29 -4.16 -2.32 10.78
CA TRP A 29 -5.29 -3.22 10.54
C TRP A 29 -6.60 -2.48 10.21
N ILE A 30 -6.82 -1.29 10.80
CA ILE A 30 -8.02 -0.48 10.57
C ILE A 30 -8.12 -0.07 9.10
N ILE A 31 -7.06 0.51 8.54
CA ILE A 31 -7.04 0.95 7.13
C ILE A 31 -7.20 -0.24 6.21
N LEU A 32 -6.59 -1.37 6.55
CA LEU A 32 -6.68 -2.59 5.77
C LEU A 32 -8.09 -3.20 5.77
N VAL A 33 -8.76 -3.24 6.92
CA VAL A 33 -10.14 -3.70 7.03
C VAL A 33 -11.07 -2.78 6.24
N LEU A 34 -10.87 -1.46 6.34
CA LEU A 34 -11.65 -0.51 5.53
C LEU A 34 -11.43 -0.74 4.04
N ALA A 35 -10.19 -0.93 3.59
CA ALA A 35 -9.91 -1.26 2.18
C ALA A 35 -10.68 -2.51 1.75
N LEU A 36 -10.64 -3.59 2.53
CA LEU A 36 -11.36 -4.82 2.21
C LEU A 36 -12.88 -4.62 2.15
N LEU A 37 -13.47 -3.86 3.10
CA LEU A 37 -14.90 -3.56 3.08
C LEU A 37 -15.29 -2.80 1.81
N PHE A 38 -14.58 -1.72 1.47
CA PHE A 38 -14.85 -0.94 0.25
C PHE A 38 -14.64 -1.77 -1.02
N GLY A 39 -13.65 -2.66 -1.04
CA GLY A 39 -13.42 -3.57 -2.17
C GLY A 39 -14.53 -4.62 -2.33
N MET A 40 -15.03 -5.18 -1.22
CA MET A 40 -16.18 -6.09 -1.23
C MET A 40 -17.45 -5.37 -1.66
N ASP A 41 -17.71 -4.18 -1.12
CA ASP A 41 -18.88 -3.37 -1.48
C ASP A 41 -18.85 -3.03 -2.98
N PHE A 42 -17.70 -2.62 -3.51
CA PHE A 42 -17.53 -2.40 -4.96
C PHE A 42 -17.84 -3.66 -5.77
N PHE A 43 -17.28 -4.81 -5.38
CA PHE A 43 -17.50 -6.07 -6.11
C PHE A 43 -18.97 -6.50 -6.08
N VAL A 44 -19.63 -6.36 -4.92
CA VAL A 44 -21.05 -6.65 -4.77
C VAL A 44 -21.86 -5.75 -5.69
N PHE A 45 -21.65 -4.43 -5.65
CA PHE A 45 -22.35 -3.46 -6.50
C PHE A 45 -22.19 -3.77 -7.99
N GLU A 46 -20.97 -4.07 -8.43
CA GLU A 46 -20.67 -4.32 -9.84
C GLU A 46 -21.21 -5.68 -10.34
N SER A 47 -21.28 -6.69 -9.46
CA SER A 47 -21.77 -8.03 -9.81
C SER A 47 -23.30 -8.11 -9.94
N SER A 48 -24.02 -7.15 -9.36
CA SER A 48 -25.48 -7.13 -9.34
C SER A 48 -26.06 -6.37 -10.53
N SER A 49 -26.70 -7.09 -11.44
CA SER A 49 -27.42 -6.55 -12.61
C SER A 49 -28.65 -5.69 -12.24
N PHE A 50 -28.93 -5.53 -10.96
CA PHE A 50 -30.12 -4.86 -10.41
C PHE A 50 -29.91 -3.37 -10.15
N PHE A 51 -28.69 -2.83 -10.25
CA PHE A 51 -28.45 -1.44 -9.91
C PHE A 51 -28.72 -0.49 -11.08
N PRO A 52 -29.57 0.54 -10.89
CA PRO A 52 -29.74 1.63 -11.82
C PRO A 52 -28.43 2.33 -12.20
N GLU A 53 -28.31 2.79 -13.46
CA GLU A 53 -27.11 3.48 -13.98
C GLU A 53 -26.69 4.71 -13.15
N TRP A 54 -27.61 5.39 -12.48
CA TRP A 54 -27.28 6.55 -11.64
C TRP A 54 -26.50 6.18 -10.36
N LEU A 55 -26.57 4.92 -9.92
CA LEU A 55 -25.76 4.39 -8.81
C LEU A 55 -24.34 4.00 -9.24
N SER A 56 -24.01 4.08 -10.53
CA SER A 56 -22.64 3.86 -11.04
C SER A 56 -21.61 4.79 -10.41
N ILE A 57 -22.00 6.04 -10.10
CA ILE A 57 -21.13 7.02 -9.41
C ILE A 57 -20.71 6.50 -8.03
N ILE A 58 -21.59 5.78 -7.34
CA ILE A 58 -21.28 5.17 -6.05
C ILE A 58 -20.30 4.02 -6.24
N SER A 59 -20.50 3.13 -7.21
CA SER A 59 -19.54 2.07 -7.56
C SER A 59 -18.14 2.64 -7.85
N ILE A 60 -18.06 3.70 -8.66
CA ILE A 60 -16.79 4.39 -8.97
C ILE A 60 -16.16 4.98 -7.70
N SER A 61 -16.95 5.59 -6.81
CA SER A 61 -16.47 6.15 -5.55
C SER A 61 -15.92 5.07 -4.62
N LEU A 62 -16.59 3.93 -4.51
CA LEU A 62 -16.14 2.76 -3.75
C LEU A 62 -14.82 2.21 -4.31
N ALA A 63 -14.70 2.11 -5.64
CA ALA A 63 -13.47 1.67 -6.30
C ALA A 63 -12.29 2.62 -6.02
N ILE A 64 -12.51 3.94 -6.09
CA ILE A 64 -11.48 4.94 -5.78
C ILE A 64 -11.04 4.83 -4.32
N LEU A 65 -11.99 4.70 -3.39
CA LEU A 65 -11.69 4.53 -1.96
C LEU A 65 -10.91 3.24 -1.69
N PHE A 66 -11.31 2.13 -2.32
CA PHE A 66 -10.59 0.87 -2.22
C PHE A 66 -9.13 1.00 -2.69
N ILE A 67 -8.91 1.58 -3.87
CA ILE A 67 -7.56 1.81 -4.42
C ILE A 67 -6.73 2.69 -3.49
N LEU A 68 -7.31 3.79 -3.02
CA LEU A 68 -6.61 4.76 -2.18
C LEU A 68 -6.19 4.16 -0.84
N LEU A 69 -7.09 3.41 -0.17
CA LEU A 69 -6.80 2.75 1.10
C LEU A 69 -5.78 1.60 0.94
N THR A 70 -5.82 0.90 -0.20
CA THR A 70 -4.83 -0.14 -0.53
C THR A 70 -3.43 0.47 -0.70
N LEU A 71 -3.32 1.55 -1.48
CA LEU A 71 -2.05 2.27 -1.63
C LEU A 71 -1.57 2.85 -0.30
N LEU A 72 -2.47 3.46 0.48
CA LEU A 72 -2.13 4.01 1.79
C LEU A 72 -1.57 2.93 2.73
N THR A 73 -2.11 1.71 2.67
CA THR A 73 -1.60 0.56 3.44
C THR A 73 -0.18 0.20 3.06
N LEU A 74 0.14 0.16 1.76
CA LEU A 74 1.49 -0.13 1.29
C LEU A 74 2.49 0.95 1.69
N TYR A 75 2.10 2.22 1.53
CA TYR A 75 2.92 3.34 1.97
C TYR A 75 3.10 3.37 3.50
N PHE A 76 2.07 3.02 4.27
CA PHE A 76 2.18 2.88 5.72
C PHE A 76 3.19 1.83 6.10
N PHE A 77 3.15 0.69 5.43
CA PHE A 77 4.10 -0.38 5.67
C PHE A 77 5.54 0.05 5.38
N SER A 78 5.81 0.76 4.28
CA SER A 78 7.13 1.30 4.00
C SER A 78 7.57 2.34 5.05
N VAL A 79 6.65 3.22 5.46
CA VAL A 79 6.91 4.25 6.48
C VAL A 79 7.16 3.62 7.85
N SER A 80 6.39 2.61 8.26
CA SER A 80 6.53 1.95 9.55
C SER A 80 7.86 1.21 9.70
N GLN A 81 8.46 0.80 8.59
CA GLN A 81 9.79 0.20 8.57
C GLN A 81 10.93 1.21 8.61
N CYS A 82 10.72 2.41 8.05
CA CYS A 82 11.76 3.43 7.94
C CYS A 82 11.74 4.46 9.08
N LEU A 83 10.58 4.71 9.69
CA LEU A 83 10.37 5.78 10.66
C LEU A 83 9.78 5.28 11.99
N GLN A 84 10.41 5.68 13.10
CA GLN A 84 9.92 5.44 14.46
C GLN A 84 9.04 6.60 14.95
N GLU A 85 7.93 6.82 14.26
CA GLU A 85 6.95 7.86 14.58
C GLU A 85 5.70 7.28 15.28
N LYS A 86 4.88 8.14 15.89
CA LYS A 86 3.54 7.73 16.38
C LYS A 86 2.68 7.25 15.21
N ILE A 87 1.75 6.31 15.44
CA ILE A 87 0.90 5.71 14.40
C ILE A 87 0.18 6.78 13.55
N LEU A 88 -0.39 7.80 14.19
CA LEU A 88 -1.10 8.88 13.49
C LEU A 88 -0.16 9.66 12.54
N ASN A 89 1.07 9.96 13.00
CA ASN A 89 2.09 10.60 12.16
C ASN A 89 2.48 9.71 10.99
N LYS A 90 2.64 8.39 11.21
CA LYS A 90 2.92 7.44 10.13
C LYS A 90 1.81 7.48 9.07
N TRP A 91 0.53 7.49 9.45
CA TRP A 91 -0.59 7.62 8.51
C TRP A 91 -0.54 8.91 7.71
N LEU A 92 -0.32 10.06 8.38
CA LEU A 92 -0.23 11.35 7.71
C LEU A 92 0.96 11.42 6.74
N ILE A 93 2.12 10.89 7.13
CA ILE A 93 3.30 10.82 6.27
C ILE A 93 3.03 9.93 5.05
N SER A 94 2.42 8.76 5.24
CA SER A 94 2.06 7.86 4.15
C SER A 94 1.08 8.49 3.18
N PHE A 95 0.07 9.20 3.68
CA PHE A 95 -0.88 9.94 2.85
C PHE A 95 -0.19 11.07 2.09
N TYR A 96 0.67 11.83 2.77
CA TYR A 96 1.47 12.88 2.13
C TYR A 96 2.39 12.33 1.02
N LEU A 97 3.05 11.20 1.25
CA LEU A 97 3.92 10.57 0.25
C LEU A 97 3.14 10.03 -0.94
N LEU A 98 1.95 9.49 -0.72
CA LEU A 98 1.05 9.03 -1.78
C LEU A 98 0.67 10.19 -2.72
N LEU A 99 0.37 11.37 -2.17
CA LEU A 99 0.05 12.57 -2.95
C LEU A 99 1.27 13.22 -3.60
N LYS A 100 2.41 13.22 -2.90
CA LYS A 100 3.65 13.85 -3.37
C LYS A 100 4.30 13.08 -4.53
N TYR A 101 4.16 11.76 -4.55
CA TYR A 101 4.81 10.90 -5.54
C TYR A 101 3.80 10.11 -6.38
N PRO A 102 2.93 10.79 -7.17
CA PRO A 102 1.83 10.14 -7.90
C PRO A 102 2.33 9.13 -8.95
N LEU A 103 3.48 9.38 -9.58
CA LEU A 103 4.10 8.44 -10.52
C LEU A 103 4.52 7.12 -9.84
N ILE A 104 5.01 7.20 -8.59
CA ILE A 104 5.36 6.01 -7.82
C ILE A 104 4.09 5.28 -7.41
N SER A 105 3.06 6.00 -6.95
CA SER A 105 1.74 5.45 -6.63
C SER A 105 1.13 4.71 -7.84
N LEU A 106 1.21 5.28 -9.04
CA LEU A 106 0.77 4.63 -10.28
C LEU A 106 1.57 3.37 -10.60
N ALA A 107 2.90 3.42 -10.47
CA ALA A 107 3.75 2.25 -10.67
C ALA A 107 3.42 1.14 -9.66
N THR A 108 3.17 1.49 -8.39
CA THR A 108 2.71 0.56 -7.36
C THR A 108 1.37 -0.05 -7.74
N LEU A 109 0.42 0.74 -8.25
CA LEU A 109 -0.91 0.27 -8.68
C LEU A 109 -0.81 -0.70 -9.86
N VAL A 110 -0.05 -0.37 -10.90
CA VAL A 110 0.22 -1.28 -12.03
C VAL A 110 0.81 -2.60 -11.54
N LEU A 111 1.73 -2.54 -10.58
CA LEU A 111 2.35 -3.73 -10.03
C LEU A 111 1.39 -4.58 -9.20
N ILE A 112 0.50 -3.95 -8.41
CA ILE A 112 -0.60 -4.65 -7.72
C ILE A 112 -1.50 -5.35 -8.74
N SER A 113 -1.91 -4.65 -9.81
CA SER A 113 -2.76 -5.23 -10.85
C SER A 113 -2.09 -6.41 -11.54
N LEU A 114 -0.80 -6.32 -11.86
CA LEU A 114 -0.02 -7.43 -12.42
C LEU A 114 0.04 -8.62 -11.46
N ILE A 115 0.24 -8.37 -10.16
CA ILE A 115 0.24 -9.42 -9.13
C ILE A 115 -1.14 -10.10 -9.04
N ILE A 116 -2.23 -9.33 -9.09
CA ILE A 116 -3.60 -9.87 -9.09
C ILE A 116 -3.84 -10.74 -10.32
N ILE A 117 -3.38 -10.32 -11.49
CA ILE A 117 -3.49 -11.11 -12.74
C ILE A 117 -2.69 -12.41 -12.61
N ILE A 118 -1.42 -12.34 -12.17
CA ILE A 118 -0.58 -13.53 -11.97
C ILE A 118 -1.22 -14.48 -10.94
N PHE A 119 -1.82 -13.94 -9.89
CA PHE A 119 -2.51 -14.70 -8.86
C PHE A 119 -3.67 -15.54 -9.42
N MET A 120 -4.44 -15.03 -10.39
CA MET A 120 -5.52 -15.80 -11.02
C MET A 120 -5.02 -17.09 -11.67
N PHE A 121 -3.77 -17.12 -12.13
CA PHE A 121 -3.15 -18.30 -12.75
C PHE A 121 -2.32 -19.14 -11.77
N PHE A 122 -1.76 -18.52 -10.71
CA PHE A 122 -0.84 -19.18 -9.77
C PHE A 122 -1.13 -18.79 -8.31
N PRO A 123 -2.18 -19.34 -7.69
CA PRO A 123 -2.57 -18.99 -6.32
C PRO A 123 -1.51 -19.36 -5.26
N ALA A 124 -0.64 -20.33 -5.52
CA ALA A 124 0.43 -20.71 -4.60
C ALA A 124 1.48 -19.59 -4.36
N LEU A 125 1.54 -18.56 -5.23
CA LEU A 125 2.49 -17.45 -5.10
C LEU A 125 2.02 -16.33 -4.15
N ILE A 126 0.83 -16.46 -3.55
CA ILE A 126 0.20 -15.49 -2.64
C ILE A 126 1.17 -14.96 -1.58
N PHE A 127 1.88 -15.83 -0.87
CA PHE A 127 2.65 -15.42 0.31
C PHE A 127 3.97 -14.71 0.00
N PHE A 128 4.54 -14.97 -1.18
CA PHE A 128 5.87 -14.48 -1.53
C PHE A 128 5.86 -13.12 -2.23
N PHE A 129 4.85 -12.87 -3.08
CA PHE A 129 4.84 -11.72 -3.99
C PHE A 129 3.86 -10.62 -3.62
N SER A 130 2.75 -10.94 -2.93
CA SER A 130 1.62 -10.02 -2.79
C SER A 130 1.92 -8.74 -2.01
N ILE A 131 2.83 -8.80 -1.03
CA ILE A 131 3.08 -7.66 -0.14
C ILE A 131 4.53 -7.18 -0.22
N SER A 132 5.48 -8.04 -0.57
CA SER A 132 6.90 -7.67 -0.59
C SER A 132 7.26 -6.69 -1.70
N LEU A 133 6.72 -6.88 -2.90
CA LEU A 133 7.10 -6.16 -4.12
C LEU A 133 6.42 -4.79 -4.26
N PRO A 134 5.10 -4.65 -4.07
CA PRO A 134 4.45 -3.34 -4.05
C PRO A 134 4.95 -2.45 -2.90
N ALA A 135 5.23 -3.05 -1.74
CA ALA A 135 5.80 -2.34 -0.60
C ALA A 135 7.28 -1.93 -0.82
N LEU A 136 8.03 -2.67 -1.64
CA LEU A 136 9.39 -2.28 -2.03
C LEU A 136 9.37 -1.02 -2.91
N ILE A 137 8.42 -0.91 -3.83
CA ILE A 137 8.27 0.27 -4.70
C ILE A 137 7.87 1.51 -3.89
N SER A 138 6.94 1.37 -2.95
CA SER A 138 6.56 2.47 -2.06
C SER A 138 7.70 2.87 -1.11
N THR A 139 8.61 1.95 -0.77
CA THR A 139 9.85 2.26 -0.04
C THR A 139 10.77 3.21 -0.82
N ILE A 140 10.74 3.20 -2.16
CA ILE A 140 11.48 4.18 -2.98
C ILE A 140 10.96 5.60 -2.74
N ALA A 141 9.64 5.78 -2.63
CA ALA A 141 9.05 7.07 -2.31
C ALA A 141 9.43 7.55 -0.91
N VAL A 142 9.45 6.64 0.06
CA VAL A 142 9.89 6.93 1.45
C VAL A 142 11.35 7.37 1.44
N ASN A 143 12.25 6.61 0.78
CA ASN A 143 13.67 6.96 0.70
C ASN A 143 13.90 8.33 0.06
N LYS A 144 13.22 8.64 -1.05
CA LYS A 144 13.28 9.98 -1.67
C LYS A 144 12.74 11.07 -0.75
N GLY A 145 11.74 10.75 0.08
CA GLY A 145 11.21 11.65 1.09
C GLY A 145 12.20 11.94 2.22
N LEU A 146 12.92 10.91 2.68
CA LEU A 146 13.91 10.97 3.75
C LEU A 146 15.22 11.65 3.32
N GLU A 147 15.74 11.34 2.13
CA GLU A 147 16.93 12.01 1.56
C GLU A 147 16.74 13.53 1.47
N LYS A 148 15.51 13.99 1.21
CA LYS A 148 15.21 15.44 1.18
C LYS A 148 15.12 16.04 2.60
N LYS A 149 14.77 15.25 3.61
CA LYS A 149 14.71 15.69 5.00
C LYS A 149 16.10 15.79 5.63
N SER A 150 17.05 14.95 5.23
CA SER A 150 18.44 15.00 5.71
C SER A 150 19.31 16.07 5.02
N MET A 151 18.83 16.68 3.94
CA MET A 151 19.47 17.82 3.26
C MET A 151 18.97 19.20 3.74
N LEU A 152 18.03 19.23 4.69
CA LEU A 152 17.53 20.44 5.36
C LEU A 152 18.04 20.48 6.80
#